data_AF-A0A2M8FMC0-F1
#
_entry.id   AF-A0A2M8FMC0-F1
#
_cell.length_a   1.000
_cell.length_b   1.000
_cell.length_c   1.000
_cell.angle_alpha   90.00
_cell.angle_beta   90.00
_cell.angle_gamma   90.00
#
_symmetry.space_group_name_H-M   'P 1'
#
loop_
_entity.id
_entity.type
_entity.pdbx_description
1 polymer ?
#
loop_
_entity_poly.entity_id
_entity_poly.type
_entity_poly.pdbx_seq_one_letter_code
_entity_poly.pdbx_strand_id
1 'polypeptide(L)' 'MFRRIHRSTIINLEYVEKIEKFFRRSFIVQLKNTKQPFIISQRYSTKLRVKNLF' A
#
# COMPACT_ATOMS: atom_id res chain seq x y z
N MET A 1 -4.12 11.86 3.42
CA MET A 1 -2.65 12.04 3.32
C MET A 1 -2.10 11.15 2.20
N PHE A 2 -1.34 11.69 1.26
CA PHE A 2 -0.78 10.91 0.15
C PHE A 2 0.56 10.24 0.49
N ARG A 3 0.75 8.99 0.03
CA ARG A 3 2.00 8.24 0.17
C ARG A 3 2.35 7.49 -1.11
N ARG A 4 3.64 7.48 -1.43
CA ARG A 4 4.19 6.66 -2.51
C ARG A 4 4.35 5.21 -2.04
N ILE A 5 3.80 4.27 -2.79
CA ILE A 5 3.80 2.82 -2.49
C ILE A 5 4.60 1.99 -3.49
N HIS A 6 4.87 2.57 -4.65
CA HIS A 6 5.66 1.97 -5.71
C HIS A 6 6.44 3.07 -6.44
N ARG A 7 7.45 2.70 -7.23
CA ARG A 7 8.27 3.68 -7.99
C ARG A 7 7.42 4.59 -8.88
N SER A 8 6.24 4.15 -9.30
CA SER A 8 5.33 4.85 -10.19
C SER A 8 3.93 5.09 -9.60
N THR A 9 3.73 4.88 -8.30
CA THR A 9 2.37 4.90 -7.71
C THR A 9 2.33 5.63 -6.38
N ILE A 10 1.40 6.58 -6.28
CA ILE A 10 1.06 7.33 -5.07
C ILE A 10 -0.43 7.05 -4.79
N ILE A 11 -0.78 6.77 -3.53
CA ILE A 11 -2.15 6.56 -3.09
C ILE A 11 -2.51 7.51 -1.96
N ASN A 12 -3.80 7.77 -1.76
CA ASN A 12 -4.30 8.39 -0.54
C ASN A 12 -4.57 7.32 0.52
N LEU A 13 -3.94 7.44 1.69
CA LEU A 13 -4.11 6.50 2.79
C LEU A 13 -5.53 6.51 3.39
N GLU A 14 -6.27 7.62 3.30
CA GLU A 14 -7.66 7.72 3.80
C GLU A 14 -8.64 6.85 3.01
N TYR A 15 -8.25 6.47 1.79
CA TYR A 15 -9.04 5.66 0.88
C TYR A 15 -8.61 4.19 0.88
N VAL A 16 -7.64 3.83 1.71
CA VAL A 16 -7.26 2.43 1.89
C VAL A 16 -8.37 1.70 2.63
N GLU A 17 -8.84 0.62 2.02
CA GLU A 17 -9.84 -0.27 2.60
C GLU A 17 -9.16 -1.45 3.29
N LYS A 18 -8.17 -2.05 2.63
CA LYS A 18 -7.45 -3.21 3.15
C LYS A 18 -6.01 -3.21 2.70
N ILE A 19 -5.14 -3.72 3.56
CA ILE A 19 -3.74 -4.03 3.21
C ILE A 19 -3.48 -5.49 3.58
N GLU A 20 -2.97 -6.25 2.62
CA GLU A 20 -2.66 -7.67 2.81
C GLU A 20 -1.20 -7.95 2.47
N LYS A 21 -0.60 -8.89 3.19
CA LYS A 21 0.73 -9.37 2.86
C LYS A 21 0.66 -10.17 1.57
N PHE A 22 1.49 -9.80 0.60
CA PHE A 22 1.61 -10.49 -0.67
C PHE A 22 2.97 -11.19 -0.77
N PHE A 23 3.26 -11.80 -1.92
CA PHE A 23 4.45 -12.62 -2.13
C PHE A 23 5.75 -11.96 -1.63
N ARG A 24 6.57 -12.76 -0.92
CA ARG A 24 7.81 -12.34 -0.24
C ARG A 24 7.61 -11.24 0.81
N ARG A 25 7.97 -10.00 0.48
CA ARG A 25 7.95 -8.81 1.36
C ARG A 25 7.15 -7.65 0.75
N SER A 26 6.35 -7.97 -0.26
CA SER A 26 5.42 -7.05 -0.90
C SER A 26 4.08 -7.07 -0.18
N PHE A 27 3.28 -6.03 -0.38
CA PHE A 27 1.92 -5.95 0.15
C PHE A 27 0.97 -5.60 -0.99
N ILE A 28 -0.28 -5.98 -0.85
CA ILE A 28 -1.37 -5.54 -1.71
C ILE A 28 -2.20 -4.53 -0.91
N VAL A 29 -2.57 -3.43 -1.56
CA VAL A 29 -3.49 -2.43 -1.04
C VAL A 29 -4.74 -2.44 -1.89
N GLN A 30 -5.89 -2.53 -1.24
CA GLN A 30 -7.19 -2.36 -1.84
C GLN A 30 -7.72 -0.98 -1.45
N LEU A 31 -8.11 -0.16 -2.43
CA LEU A 31 -8.71 1.14 -2.18
C LEU A 31 -10.23 1.04 -2.32
N LYS A 32 -10.92 1.86 -1.53
CA LYS A 32 -12.38 2.01 -1.60
C LYS A 32 -12.79 2.31 -3.04
N ASN A 33 -13.83 1.62 -3.51
CA ASN A 33 -14.41 1.77 -4.85
C ASN A 33 -13.44 1.50 -6.02
N THR A 34 -12.34 0.79 -5.79
CA THR A 34 -11.46 0.30 -6.87
C THR A 34 -11.52 -1.21 -6.95
N LYS A 35 -11.75 -1.73 -8.16
CA LYS A 35 -11.77 -3.18 -8.39
C LYS A 35 -10.37 -3.79 -8.42
N GLN A 36 -9.37 -3.01 -8.80
CA GLN A 36 -8.00 -3.50 -8.98
C GLN A 36 -7.13 -3.16 -7.76
N PRO A 37 -6.50 -4.15 -7.12
CA PRO A 37 -5.55 -3.92 -6.06
C PRO A 37 -4.23 -3.31 -6.57
N PHE A 38 -3.54 -2.57 -5.71
CA PHE A 38 -2.23 -2.01 -5.98
C PHE A 38 -1.14 -2.73 -5.20
N ILE A 39 0.02 -2.95 -5.81
CA ILE A 39 1.15 -3.61 -5.16
C ILE A 39 2.06 -2.58 -4.52
N ILE A 40 2.31 -2.73 -3.22
CA ILE A 40 3.39 -2.06 -2.50
C ILE A 40 4.66 -2.89 -2.67
N SER A 41 5.66 -2.28 -3.29
CA SER A 41 7.00 -2.88 -3.34
C SER A 41 7.72 -2.80 -1.99
N GLN A 42 8.59 -3.77 -1.71
CA GLN A 42 9.33 -3.92 -0.45
C GLN A 42 10.03 -2.63 0.03
N ARG A 43 10.59 -1.82 -0.88
CA ARG A 43 11.29 -0.57 -0.53
C ARG A 43 10.37 0.44 0.16
N TYR A 44 9.08 0.45 -0.19
CA TYR A 44 8.11 1.41 0.31
C TYR A 44 7.29 0.86 1.48
N SER A 45 7.20 -0.48 1.62
CA SER A 45 6.52 -1.10 2.77
C SER A 45 7.23 -0.84 4.09
N THR A 46 8.57 -0.75 4.10
CA THR A 46 9.34 -0.39 5.30
C THR A 46 8.99 1.00 5.83
N LYS A 47 8.67 1.96 4.95
CA LYS A 47 8.24 3.32 5.34
C LYS A 47 6.80 3.37 5.85
N LEU A 48 5.94 2.44 5.42
CA LEU A 48 4.56 2.34 5.88
C LEU A 48 4.47 1.69 7.27
N ARG A 49 5.38 0.76 7.59
CA ARG A 49 5.45 0.07 8.88
C ARG A 49 5.77 0.98 10.06
N VAL A 50 6.46 2.09 9.81
CA VAL A 50 6.80 3.09 10.84
C VAL A 50 5.56 3.83 11.39
N LYS A 51 4.38 3.69 10.76
CA LYS A 51 3.14 4.37 11.17
C LYS A 51 2.03 3.43 11.67
N ASN A 52 2.33 2.19 12.10
CA ASN A 52 1.32 1.20 12.52
C ASN A 52 0.22 0.95 11.47
N LEU A 53 0.57 1.02 10.18
CA LEU A 53 -0.36 0.68 9.10
C LEU A 53 -0.45 -0.83 8.81
N PHE A 54 0.29 -1.65 9.57
CA PHE A 54 0.32 -3.11 9.50
C PHE A 54 0.28 -3.70 10.90
#